data_AF-A0A832RHA8-F1
#
_entry.id   AF-A0A832RHA8-F1
#
_cell.length_a   1.000
_cell.length_b   1.000
_cell.length_c   1.000
_cell.angle_alpha   90.00
_cell.angle_beta   90.00
_cell.angle_gamma   90.00
#
_symmetry.space_group_name_H-M   'P 1'
#
loop_
_entity.id
_entity.type
_entity.pdbx_description
1 polymer ?
#
loop_
_entity_poly.entity_id
_entity_poly.type
_entity_poly.pdbx_seq_one_letter_code
_entity_poly.pdbx_strand_id
1 'polypeptide(L)'
;MSEYRGYTGKALEFLKHNKIKVGDTIKITTDIEQTATIMPRYEHSDDLHIVVKFKSGYNVGLSLDKIRKVEFVSGVQTLQENNHTIKQNPSLPKILLLSTGGTIASRIDYRTGSVTPALTAQELNASVPELAEIANIDAEVLFSEYS
;
A
#
# COMPACT_ATOMS: atom_id res chain seq x y z
N MET A 1 -1.93 8.04 -7.19
CA MET A 1 -0.92 7.00 -7.52
C MET A 1 -1.23 6.46 -8.91
N SER A 2 -0.21 6.20 -9.74
CA SER A 2 -0.41 5.66 -11.10
C SER A 2 -1.19 4.34 -11.05
N GLU A 3 -2.21 4.20 -11.91
CA GLU A 3 -3.04 2.99 -12.02
C GLU A 3 -2.25 1.74 -12.42
N TYR A 4 -1.02 1.92 -12.95
CA TYR A 4 -0.13 0.88 -13.45
C TYR A 4 1.26 0.97 -12.80
N ARG A 5 1.34 1.32 -11.50
CA ARG A 5 2.60 1.56 -10.79
C ARG A 5 3.62 0.43 -11.01
N GLY A 6 4.80 0.81 -11.51
CA GLY A 6 5.92 -0.11 -11.74
C GLY A 6 5.90 -0.88 -13.06
N TYR A 7 4.87 -0.73 -13.88
CA TYR A 7 4.77 -1.41 -15.17
C TYR A 7 5.20 -0.50 -16.32
N THR A 8 6.04 -1.04 -17.20
CA THR A 8 6.49 -0.40 -18.44
C THR A 8 6.40 -1.42 -19.59
N GLY A 9 6.62 -0.96 -20.83
CA GLY A 9 6.77 -1.82 -22.01
C GLY A 9 5.60 -2.80 -22.24
N LYS A 10 5.93 -4.07 -22.55
CA LYS A 10 4.94 -5.10 -22.89
C LYS A 10 3.95 -5.40 -21.76
N ALA A 11 4.42 -5.45 -20.51
CA ALA A 11 3.56 -5.70 -19.35
C ALA A 11 2.53 -4.57 -19.16
N LEU A 12 2.92 -3.31 -19.37
CA LEU A 12 1.98 -2.19 -19.31
C LEU A 12 0.90 -2.29 -20.38
N GLU A 13 1.29 -2.58 -21.62
CA GLU A 13 0.35 -2.72 -22.73
C GLU A 13 -0.59 -3.93 -22.54
N PHE A 14 -0.08 -5.03 -21.99
CA PHE A 14 -0.90 -6.18 -21.60
C PHE A 14 -1.99 -5.79 -20.58
N LEU A 15 -1.63 -5.04 -19.54
CA LEU A 15 -2.59 -4.60 -18.51
C LEU A 15 -3.65 -3.64 -19.09
N LYS A 16 -3.23 -2.69 -19.94
CA LYS A 16 -4.15 -1.76 -20.61
C LYS A 16 -5.09 -2.47 -21.57
N HIS A 17 -4.58 -3.39 -22.38
CA HIS A 17 -5.38 -4.14 -23.34
C HIS A 17 -6.50 -4.93 -22.66
N ASN A 18 -6.19 -5.53 -21.51
CA ASN A 18 -7.16 -6.27 -20.70
C ASN A 18 -7.99 -5.37 -19.75
N LYS A 19 -7.73 -4.06 -19.71
CA LYS A 19 -8.39 -3.07 -18.83
C LYS A 19 -8.29 -3.41 -17.34
N ILE A 20 -7.13 -3.91 -16.91
CA ILE A 20 -6.86 -4.32 -15.53
C ILE A 20 -5.85 -3.36 -14.92
N LYS A 21 -6.06 -2.97 -13.67
CA LYS A 21 -5.22 -2.02 -12.92
C LYS A 21 -4.58 -2.66 -11.70
N VAL A 22 -3.58 -2.00 -11.13
CA VAL A 22 -2.99 -2.42 -9.86
C VAL A 22 -4.05 -2.42 -8.76
N GLY A 23 -4.12 -3.52 -8.02
CA GLY A 23 -5.09 -3.76 -6.95
C GLY A 23 -6.38 -4.44 -7.40
N ASP A 24 -6.61 -4.60 -8.71
CA ASP A 24 -7.74 -5.37 -9.22
C ASP A 24 -7.56 -6.86 -8.92
N THR A 25 -8.66 -7.52 -8.60
CA THR A 25 -8.73 -8.98 -8.48
C THR A 25 -9.11 -9.56 -9.84
N ILE A 26 -8.30 -10.51 -10.29
CA ILE A 26 -8.42 -11.17 -11.57
C ILE A 26 -8.46 -12.69 -11.39
N LYS A 27 -9.07 -13.36 -12.36
CA LYS A 27 -8.95 -14.80 -12.58
C LYS A 27 -7.92 -15.01 -13.67
N ILE A 28 -6.84 -15.71 -13.34
CA ILE A 28 -5.73 -15.98 -14.27
C ILE A 28 -5.67 -17.47 -14.58
N THR A 29 -5.54 -17.79 -15.86
CA THR A 29 -5.37 -19.15 -16.35
C THR A 29 -3.98 -19.29 -16.94
N THR A 30 -3.14 -20.11 -16.31
CA THR A 30 -1.84 -20.55 -16.83
C THR A 30 -1.93 -22.04 -17.18
N ASP A 31 -1.33 -22.92 -16.38
CA ASP A 31 -1.61 -24.37 -16.40
C ASP A 31 -2.78 -24.71 -15.49
N ILE A 32 -2.98 -23.90 -14.44
CA ILE A 32 -4.12 -23.96 -13.54
C ILE A 32 -4.84 -22.61 -13.52
N GLU A 33 -6.11 -22.66 -13.15
CA GLU A 33 -6.95 -21.47 -13.03
C GLU A 33 -7.03 -21.04 -11.56
N GLN A 34 -6.67 -19.78 -11.28
CA GLN A 34 -6.64 -19.26 -9.91
C GLN A 34 -7.04 -17.78 -9.86
N THR A 35 -7.53 -17.34 -8.70
CA THR A 35 -7.82 -15.93 -8.43
C THR A 35 -6.63 -15.27 -7.74
N ALA A 36 -6.25 -14.08 -8.22
CA ALA A 36 -5.15 -13.30 -7.66
C ALA A 36 -5.41 -11.80 -7.79
N THR A 37 -4.71 -10.99 -7.00
CA THR A 37 -4.76 -9.53 -7.06
C THR A 37 -3.52 -9.01 -7.79
N ILE A 38 -3.67 -8.08 -8.73
CA ILE A 38 -2.53 -7.45 -9.41
C ILE A 38 -1.77 -6.58 -8.41
N MET A 39 -0.48 -6.81 -8.29
CA MET A 39 0.42 -6.06 -7.43
C MET A 39 1.22 -5.04 -8.24
N PRO A 40 1.64 -3.93 -7.63
CA PRO A 40 2.63 -3.04 -8.24
C PRO A 40 3.93 -3.82 -8.48
N ARG A 41 4.67 -3.41 -9.51
CA ARG A 41 5.96 -3.99 -9.85
C ARG A 41 7.11 -3.07 -9.44
N TYR A 42 8.31 -3.62 -9.27
CA TYR A 42 9.51 -2.82 -9.04
C TYR A 42 9.96 -2.14 -10.34
N GLU A 43 10.20 -0.83 -10.29
CA GLU A 43 10.39 0.03 -11.48
C GLU A 43 11.63 -0.32 -12.32
N HIS A 44 12.61 -1.01 -11.74
CA HIS A 44 13.83 -1.45 -12.45
C HIS A 44 13.77 -2.92 -12.90
N SER A 45 12.60 -3.55 -12.86
CA SER A 45 12.41 -4.91 -13.39
C SER A 45 12.21 -4.93 -14.91
N ASP A 46 12.29 -6.12 -15.52
CA ASP A 46 11.92 -6.32 -16.93
C ASP A 46 10.46 -5.96 -17.22
N ASP A 47 10.09 -5.89 -18.49
CA ASP A 47 8.73 -5.62 -18.97
C ASP A 47 7.97 -6.88 -19.42
N LEU A 48 8.46 -8.08 -19.06
CA LEU A 48 7.97 -9.38 -19.56
C LEU A 48 7.08 -10.15 -18.56
N HIS A 49 6.84 -9.61 -17.37
CA HIS A 49 6.07 -10.27 -16.32
C HIS A 49 5.05 -9.34 -15.66
N ILE A 50 4.03 -9.95 -15.05
CA ILE A 50 3.13 -9.30 -14.09
C ILE A 50 3.34 -9.89 -12.70
N VAL A 51 3.16 -9.07 -11.66
CA VAL A 51 3.20 -9.54 -10.27
C VAL A 51 1.78 -9.68 -9.77
N VAL A 52 1.45 -10.87 -9.26
CA VAL A 52 0.14 -11.16 -8.68
C VAL A 52 0.29 -11.68 -7.26
N LYS A 53 -0.69 -11.38 -6.41
CA LYS A 53 -0.80 -11.91 -5.05
C LYS A 53 -1.94 -12.92 -5.00
N PHE A 54 -1.61 -14.17 -4.70
CA PHE A 54 -2.62 -15.22 -4.54
C PHE A 54 -3.30 -15.13 -3.17
N LYS A 55 -4.43 -15.83 -3.00
CA LYS A 55 -5.12 -15.94 -1.71
C LYS A 55 -4.25 -16.48 -0.57
N SER A 56 -3.18 -17.21 -0.89
CA SER A 56 -2.18 -17.68 0.08
C SER A 56 -1.34 -16.54 0.69
N GLY A 57 -1.39 -15.33 0.12
CA GLY A 57 -0.62 -14.18 0.57
C GLY A 57 0.74 -14.02 -0.13
N TYR A 58 1.15 -14.99 -0.96
CA TYR A 58 2.42 -14.92 -1.70
C TYR A 58 2.30 -14.07 -2.96
N ASN A 59 3.31 -13.22 -3.18
CA ASN A 59 3.50 -12.48 -4.43
C ASN A 59 4.32 -13.34 -5.41
N VAL A 60 3.85 -13.44 -6.66
CA VAL A 60 4.46 -14.27 -7.70
C VAL A 60 4.56 -13.48 -9.00
N GLY A 61 5.74 -13.52 -9.62
CA GLY A 61 5.96 -12.99 -10.97
C GLY A 61 5.55 -14.02 -12.03
N LEU A 62 4.60 -13.66 -12.88
CA LEU A 62 4.12 -14.49 -13.99
C LEU A 62 4.57 -13.91 -15.32
N SER A 63 5.29 -14.72 -16.10
CA SER A 63 5.71 -14.35 -17.45
C SER A 63 4.50 -14.24 -18.36
N LEU A 64 4.42 -13.16 -19.15
CA LEU A 64 3.31 -12.89 -20.06
C LEU A 64 3.06 -14.05 -21.03
N ASP A 65 4.12 -14.72 -21.48
CA ASP A 65 4.05 -15.83 -22.44
C ASP A 65 3.37 -17.08 -21.88
N LYS A 66 3.31 -17.22 -20.54
CA LYS A 66 2.67 -18.35 -19.86
C LYS A 66 1.20 -18.10 -19.53
N ILE A 67 0.72 -16.89 -19.73
CA ILE A 67 -0.66 -16.50 -19.40
C ILE A 67 -1.55 -16.83 -20.60
N ARG A 68 -2.49 -17.76 -20.40
CA ARG A 68 -3.43 -18.17 -21.45
C ARG A 68 -4.67 -17.29 -21.48
N LYS A 69 -5.15 -16.88 -20.30
CA LYS A 69 -6.37 -16.08 -20.15
C LYS A 69 -6.32 -15.25 -18.88
N VAL A 70 -6.88 -14.04 -18.93
CA VAL A 70 -7.13 -13.21 -17.76
C VAL A 70 -8.54 -12.66 -17.82
N GLU A 71 -9.25 -12.72 -16.70
CA GLU A 71 -10.60 -12.18 -16.56
C GLU A 71 -10.68 -11.29 -15.32
N PHE A 72 -11.25 -10.11 -15.48
CA PHE A 72 -11.52 -9.22 -14.35
C PHE A 72 -12.60 -9.81 -13.44
N VAL A 73 -12.40 -9.74 -12.13
CA VAL A 73 -13.36 -10.21 -11.13
C VAL A 73 -13.92 -9.04 -10.32
N SER A 74 -13.06 -8.23 -9.70
CA SER A 74 -13.50 -7.10 -8.86
C SER A 74 -12.40 -6.05 -8.69
N GLY A 75 -12.78 -4.79 -8.52
CA GLY A 75 -11.85 -3.67 -8.32
C GLY A 75 -11.41 -3.47 -6.86
N VAL A 76 -10.47 -2.53 -6.66
CA VAL A 76 -9.97 -2.12 -5.34
C VAL A 76 -11.10 -1.60 -4.45
N GLN A 77 -11.26 -2.19 -3.27
CA GLN A 77 -12.15 -1.65 -2.23
C GLN A 77 -11.38 -0.62 -1.40
N THR A 78 -11.81 0.64 -1.44
CA THR A 78 -11.29 1.68 -0.53
C THR A 78 -11.94 1.50 0.84
N LEU A 79 -11.13 1.27 1.87
CA LEU A 79 -11.60 1.33 3.25
C LEU A 79 -11.80 2.80 3.64
N GLN A 80 -12.94 3.11 4.27
CA GLN A 80 -13.14 4.40 4.93
C GLN A 80 -12.25 4.46 6.18
N GLU A 81 -11.48 5.53 6.31
CA GLU A 81 -10.69 5.78 7.51
C GLU A 81 -11.60 6.28 8.64
N ASN A 82 -11.57 5.60 9.79
CA ASN A 82 -12.24 6.04 10.99
C ASN A 82 -11.39 7.12 11.66
N ASN A 83 -11.81 8.37 11.55
CA ASN A 83 -11.19 9.49 12.25
C ASN A 83 -11.53 9.40 13.76
N HIS A 84 -10.64 8.82 14.55
CA HIS A 84 -10.74 8.89 16.01
C HIS A 84 -10.22 10.24 16.50
N THR A 85 -11.07 11.00 17.19
CA THR A 85 -10.69 12.24 17.87
C THR A 85 -9.87 11.91 19.12
N ILE A 86 -8.65 12.46 19.19
CA ILE A 86 -7.78 12.34 20.37
C ILE A 86 -8.37 13.20 21.51
N LYS A 87 -8.54 12.61 22.70
CA LYS A 87 -8.91 13.37 23.90
C LYS A 87 -7.65 14.01 24.49
N GLN A 88 -7.65 15.32 24.66
CA GLN A 88 -6.55 16.04 25.30
C GLN A 88 -6.72 16.06 26.83
N ASN A 89 -5.61 15.94 27.55
CA ASN A 89 -5.56 16.05 29.01
C ASN A 89 -4.89 17.37 29.42
N PRO A 90 -5.62 18.34 30.00
CA PRO A 90 -5.04 19.63 30.42
C PRO A 90 -3.90 19.55 31.43
N SER A 91 -3.74 18.44 32.16
CA SER A 91 -2.66 18.27 33.14
C SER A 91 -1.32 17.87 32.52
N LEU A 92 -1.31 17.48 31.24
CA LEU A 92 -0.12 17.00 30.54
C LEU A 92 0.51 18.12 29.69
N PRO A 93 1.85 18.12 29.54
CA PRO A 93 2.54 19.08 28.67
C PRO A 93 2.09 18.95 27.22
N LYS A 94 2.16 20.05 26.49
CA LYS A 94 1.93 20.07 25.04
C LYS A 94 3.25 19.96 24.29
N ILE A 95 3.34 19.01 23.36
CA ILE A 95 4.54 18.75 22.55
C ILE A 95 4.17 18.84 21.07
N LEU A 96 4.99 19.55 20.29
CA LEU A 96 4.92 19.57 18.83
C LEU A 96 6.06 18.72 18.26
N LEU A 97 5.71 17.66 17.56
CA LEU A 97 6.64 16.79 16.83
C LEU A 97 6.79 17.29 15.39
N LEU A 98 7.99 17.78 15.06
CA LEU A 98 8.34 18.21 13.71
C LEU A 98 9.08 17.08 12.99
N SER A 99 8.44 16.46 12.00
CA SER A 99 9.05 15.43 11.16
C SER A 99 9.86 16.05 10.03
N THR A 100 11.06 15.52 9.82
CA THR A 100 12.03 15.97 8.80
C THR A 100 12.42 14.85 7.82
N GLY A 101 11.77 13.69 7.92
CA GLY A 101 12.24 12.42 7.36
C GLY A 101 12.30 11.38 8.47
N GLY A 102 12.98 10.25 8.21
CA GLY A 102 13.18 9.19 9.21
C GLY A 102 11.87 8.66 9.81
N THR A 103 11.25 7.67 9.17
CA THR A 103 9.98 7.11 9.64
C THR A 103 10.14 6.39 10.99
N ILE A 104 9.54 6.93 12.06
CA ILE A 104 9.56 6.35 13.42
C ILE A 104 8.35 5.46 13.74
N ALA A 105 7.28 5.56 12.95
CA ALA A 105 6.07 4.75 13.08
C ALA A 105 5.46 4.49 11.70
N SER A 106 4.84 3.33 11.51
CA SER A 106 4.24 2.95 10.22
C SER A 106 3.07 1.98 10.38
N ARG A 107 2.08 2.09 9.49
CA ARG A 107 0.98 1.14 9.35
C ARG A 107 1.27 0.16 8.22
N ILE A 108 1.06 -1.12 8.49
CA ILE A 108 1.19 -2.19 7.49
C ILE A 108 -0.22 -2.57 7.00
N ASP A 109 -0.46 -2.47 5.70
CA ASP A 109 -1.63 -3.08 5.09
C ASP A 109 -1.28 -4.50 4.63
N TYR A 110 -1.71 -5.51 5.38
CA TYR A 110 -1.43 -6.92 5.05
C TYR A 110 -2.06 -7.40 3.74
N ARG A 111 -3.11 -6.74 3.25
CA ARG A 111 -3.73 -7.09 1.96
C ARG A 111 -2.81 -6.74 0.82
N THR A 112 -2.23 -5.53 0.84
CA THR A 112 -1.31 -5.06 -0.20
C THR A 112 0.16 -5.33 0.12
N GLY A 113 0.51 -5.62 1.37
CA GLY A 113 1.90 -5.65 1.86
C GLY A 113 2.55 -4.26 1.91
N SER A 114 1.79 -3.19 1.72
CA SER A 114 2.33 -1.82 1.73
C SER A 114 2.61 -1.36 3.15
N VAL A 115 3.67 -0.57 3.29
CA VAL A 115 4.03 0.11 4.54
C VAL A 115 3.85 1.61 4.31
N THR A 116 3.00 2.24 5.11
CA THR A 116 2.74 3.68 5.06
C THR A 116 3.26 4.33 6.34
N PRO A 117 4.05 5.42 6.26
CA PRO A 117 4.43 6.18 7.43
C PRO A 117 3.21 6.69 8.22
N ALA A 118 3.26 6.58 9.54
CA ALA A 118 2.30 7.19 10.46
C ALA A 118 2.87 8.54 10.90
N LEU A 119 2.37 9.64 10.32
CA LEU A 119 2.97 10.98 10.46
C LEU A 119 2.09 11.95 11.24
N THR A 120 0.78 11.68 11.32
CA THR A 120 -0.14 12.53 12.06
C THR A 120 -0.15 12.17 13.55
N ALA A 121 -0.54 13.13 14.40
CA ALA A 121 -0.71 12.87 15.84
C ALA A 121 -1.72 11.73 16.11
N GLN A 122 -2.75 11.60 15.28
CA GLN A 122 -3.76 10.54 15.38
C GLN A 122 -3.16 9.17 15.06
N GLU A 123 -2.41 9.06 13.96
CA GLU A 123 -1.75 7.81 13.58
C GLU A 123 -0.67 7.41 14.58
N LEU A 124 0.08 8.38 15.12
CA LEU A 124 1.09 8.14 16.16
C LEU A 124 0.46 7.63 17.44
N ASN A 125 -0.60 8.27 17.95
CA ASN A 125 -1.32 7.79 19.13
C ASN A 125 -2.02 6.46 18.90
N ALA A 126 -2.52 6.20 17.69
CA ALA A 126 -3.10 4.89 17.36
C ALA A 126 -2.04 3.78 17.31
N SER A 127 -0.80 4.12 16.93
CA SER A 127 0.33 3.18 16.86
C SER A 127 1.00 2.99 18.23
N VAL A 128 1.05 4.04 19.05
CA VAL A 128 1.69 4.07 20.37
C VAL A 128 0.75 4.80 21.37
N PRO A 129 -0.31 4.13 21.86
CA PRO A 129 -1.29 4.74 22.75
C PRO A 129 -0.70 5.30 24.05
N GLU A 130 0.43 4.77 24.50
CA GLU A 130 1.15 5.16 25.72
C GLU A 130 1.60 6.62 25.69
N LEU A 131 1.77 7.22 24.50
CA LEU A 131 2.12 8.63 24.36
C LEU A 131 1.06 9.57 24.96
N ALA A 132 -0.22 9.17 24.92
CA ALA A 132 -1.32 9.96 25.46
C ALA A 132 -1.29 10.07 27.00
N GLU A 133 -0.53 9.20 27.68
CA GLU A 133 -0.30 9.27 29.13
C GLU A 133 0.83 10.24 29.50
N ILE A 134 1.68 10.62 28.53
CA ILE A 134 2.89 11.42 28.74
C ILE A 134 2.67 12.89 28.34
N ALA A 135 2.04 13.13 27.19
CA ALA A 135 1.88 14.47 26.63
C ALA A 135 0.70 14.60 25.66
N ASN A 136 0.20 15.82 25.48
CA ASN A 136 -0.67 16.16 24.36
C ASN A 136 0.20 16.44 23.12
N ILE A 137 0.22 15.48 22.21
CA ILE A 137 1.08 15.52 21.01
C ILE A 137 0.31 16.10 19.82
N ASP A 138 0.89 17.14 19.21
CA ASP A 138 0.62 17.57 17.85
C ASP A 138 1.80 17.15 16.95
N ALA A 139 1.55 16.88 15.67
CA ALA A 139 2.59 16.48 14.73
C ALA A 139 2.44 17.22 13.40
N GLU A 140 3.56 17.74 12.89
CA GLU A 140 3.65 18.41 11.60
C GLU A 140 4.85 17.87 10.81
N VAL A 141 4.66 17.71 9.50
CA VAL A 141 5.72 17.30 8.58
C VAL A 141 6.31 18.55 7.95
N LEU A 142 7.58 18.84 8.27
CA LEU A 142 8.30 19.98 7.72
C LEU A 142 8.89 19.64 6.34
N PHE A 143 9.53 18.48 6.24
CA PHE A 143 10.00 17.85 5.01
C PHE A 143 10.21 16.35 5.25
N SER A 144 10.47 15.57 4.19
CA SER A 144 10.64 14.11 4.29
C SER A 144 11.84 13.65 3.45
N GLU A 145 13.03 13.80 4.01
CA GLU A 145 14.30 13.47 3.35
C GLU A 145 14.96 12.21 3.95
N TYR A 146 15.77 11.53 3.14
CA TYR A 146 16.67 10.49 3.63
C TYR A 146 17.89 11.16 4.26
N SER A 147 18.30 10.68 5.44
CA SER A 147 19.47 11.19 6.18
C SER A 147 20.80 10.80 5.54
#